data_AF-A0A4V1LG45-F1
#
_entry.id   AF-A0A4V1LG45-F1
#
_cell.length_a   1.000
_cell.length_b   1.000
_cell.length_c   1.000
_cell.angle_alpha   90.00
_cell.angle_beta   90.00
_cell.angle_gamma   90.00
#
_symmetry.space_group_name_H-M   'P 1'
#
loop_
_entity.id
_entity.type
_entity.pdbx_description
1 polymer ?
#
loop_
_entity_poly.entity_id
_entity_poly.type
_entity_poly.pdbx_seq_one_letter_code
_entity_poly.pdbx_strand_id
1 'polypeptide(L)'
;MDNNKGNDDRSHTSEEQHPKTEHGAPMDEPPTPQVEDMAEDIRMGNAKVPRFLVVTYCLLAIWAFGYLIMAVPLNQVAEVAADGETIFSQSCFGCHSVTDEYKIGPGMQGITERYNEEELQKILLNGIGTMPSLPSLGLNTEQIKAVKEYISTL
;
A
#
# COMPACT_ATOMS: atom_id res chain seq x y z
N MET A 1 -96.64 -13.02 17.40
CA MET A 1 -96.58 -11.56 17.30
C MET A 1 -95.36 -11.15 18.10
N ASP A 2 -94.24 -10.64 17.57
CA ASP A 2 -94.01 -10.03 16.28
C ASP A 2 -92.55 -10.19 15.85
N ASN A 3 -92.39 -10.38 14.55
CA ASN A 3 -91.19 -10.08 13.81
C ASN A 3 -90.92 -8.57 13.89
N ASN A 4 -89.65 -8.16 13.99
CA ASN A 4 -89.23 -6.92 13.34
C ASN A 4 -87.73 -7.05 13.06
N LYS A 5 -87.37 -7.41 11.83
CA LYS A 5 -87.12 -6.47 10.71
C LYS A 5 -85.63 -6.14 10.70
N GLY A 6 -84.84 -6.67 9.78
CA GLY A 6 -85.13 -6.77 8.36
C GLY A 6 -84.59 -5.51 7.71
N ASN A 7 -83.44 -5.65 7.06
CA ASN A 7 -83.07 -4.98 5.82
C ASN A 7 -81.65 -5.49 5.47
N ASP A 8 -81.47 -6.30 4.42
CA ASP A 8 -81.59 -5.95 3.00
C ASP A 8 -80.63 -4.80 2.65
N ASP A 9 -79.47 -5.13 2.07
CA ASP A 9 -79.28 -5.19 0.61
C ASP A 9 -77.85 -5.72 0.33
N ARG A 10 -77.69 -6.79 -0.46
CA ARG A 10 -77.42 -6.76 -1.92
C ARG A 10 -76.27 -5.79 -2.28
N SER A 11 -75.21 -6.16 -3.00
CA SER A 11 -74.96 -7.36 -3.80
C SER A 11 -73.56 -7.29 -4.44
N HIS A 12 -72.98 -8.47 -4.68
CA HIS A 12 -72.03 -8.81 -5.76
C HIS A 12 -70.63 -8.14 -5.71
N THR A 13 -69.52 -8.83 -5.95
CA THR A 13 -69.21 -9.88 -6.94
C THR A 13 -68.00 -10.72 -6.51
N SER A 14 -68.02 -12.00 -6.90
CA SER A 14 -66.93 -12.89 -7.36
C SER A 14 -65.59 -12.88 -6.63
N GLU A 15 -64.96 -14.00 -6.28
CA GLU A 15 -64.98 -15.32 -6.89
C GLU A 15 -64.54 -16.34 -5.82
N GLU A 16 -65.28 -17.45 -5.77
CA GLU A 16 -64.85 -18.85 -5.56
C GLU A 16 -63.37 -19.11 -5.19
N GLN A 17 -63.01 -19.97 -4.23
CA GLN A 17 -63.75 -21.03 -3.55
C GLN A 17 -62.89 -21.55 -2.38
N HIS A 18 -63.48 -21.74 -1.20
CA HIS A 18 -62.92 -22.57 -0.13
C HIS A 18 -64.06 -23.44 0.41
N PRO A 19 -63.78 -24.68 0.84
CA PRO A 19 -64.38 -25.04 2.11
C PRO A 19 -63.44 -25.80 3.06
N LYS A 20 -63.39 -25.25 4.29
CA LYS A 20 -63.45 -25.93 5.60
C LYS A 20 -62.17 -26.70 5.99
N THR A 21 -61.57 -26.48 7.15
CA THR A 21 -62.17 -26.56 8.49
C THR A 21 -61.16 -26.03 9.52
N GLU A 22 -61.66 -25.45 10.60
CA GLU A 22 -60.90 -25.03 11.79
C GLU A 22 -60.30 -26.23 12.53
N HIS A 23 -59.02 -26.15 12.93
CA HIS A 23 -58.58 -26.38 14.32
C HIS A 23 -57.08 -26.08 14.49
N GLY A 24 -56.74 -25.20 15.45
CA GLY A 24 -55.39 -25.12 16.03
C GLY A 24 -54.54 -23.91 15.64
N ALA A 25 -54.03 -23.22 16.67
CA ALA A 25 -53.31 -21.94 16.67
C ALA A 25 -51.99 -21.90 15.85
N PRO A 26 -51.50 -20.69 15.47
CA PRO A 26 -50.39 -20.51 14.55
C PRO A 26 -49.04 -20.52 15.27
N MET A 27 -48.04 -21.16 14.67
CA MET A 27 -46.64 -20.86 14.95
C MET A 27 -45.96 -20.65 13.61
N ASP A 28 -45.82 -19.37 13.30
CA ASP A 28 -45.35 -18.82 12.04
C ASP A 28 -43.85 -19.07 11.80
N GLU A 29 -43.52 -19.05 10.51
CA GLU A 29 -42.23 -19.19 9.86
C GLU A 29 -41.14 -18.25 10.41
N PRO A 30 -39.86 -18.67 10.49
CA PRO A 30 -38.79 -17.85 11.07
C PRO A 30 -38.36 -16.70 10.15
N PRO A 31 -38.15 -15.47 10.70
CA PRO A 31 -37.77 -14.30 9.92
C PRO A 31 -36.27 -14.29 9.57
N THR A 32 -35.95 -13.70 8.41
CA THR A 32 -34.60 -13.42 7.89
C THR A 32 -33.72 -12.65 8.89
N PRO A 33 -32.41 -12.97 9.02
CA PRO A 33 -31.54 -12.31 9.98
C PRO A 33 -31.29 -10.86 9.56
N GLN A 34 -31.73 -9.92 10.40
CA GLN A 34 -31.43 -8.51 10.24
C GLN A 34 -30.02 -8.26 10.78
N VAL A 35 -29.27 -7.39 10.11
CA VAL A 35 -27.88 -7.06 10.46
C VAL A 35 -27.80 -5.90 11.47
N GLU A 36 -28.95 -5.41 11.96
CA GLU A 36 -29.06 -4.27 12.88
C GLU A 36 -29.15 -4.63 14.37
N ASP A 37 -29.48 -5.86 14.76
CA ASP A 37 -29.83 -6.24 16.15
C ASP A 37 -28.67 -6.84 16.97
N MET A 38 -27.54 -7.16 16.35
CA MET A 38 -26.38 -7.75 17.04
C MET A 38 -25.55 -6.73 17.85
N ALA A 39 -25.86 -5.43 17.77
CA ALA A 39 -25.15 -4.39 18.53
C ALA A 39 -25.76 -4.15 19.92
N GLU A 40 -27.03 -4.51 20.16
CA GLU A 40 -27.76 -4.17 21.39
C GLU A 40 -27.51 -5.16 22.55
N ASP A 41 -26.96 -6.35 22.28
CA ASP A 41 -26.64 -7.35 23.33
C ASP A 41 -25.15 -7.34 23.78
N ILE A 42 -24.29 -6.51 23.18
CA ILE A 42 -22.89 -6.40 23.61
C ILE A 42 -22.80 -5.45 24.82
N ARG A 43 -22.98 -5.98 26.02
CA ARG A 43 -22.74 -5.22 27.26
C ARG A 43 -21.25 -4.95 27.48
N MET A 44 -20.78 -3.77 27.10
CA MET A 44 -19.45 -3.27 27.44
C MET A 44 -19.39 -2.85 28.92
N GLY A 45 -18.78 -3.69 29.76
CA GLY A 45 -18.49 -3.36 31.15
C GLY A 45 -17.37 -2.33 31.26
N ASN A 46 -17.50 -1.36 32.16
CA ASN A 46 -16.45 -0.41 32.53
C ASN A 46 -15.32 -1.12 33.29
N ALA A 47 -14.53 -1.93 32.57
CA ALA A 47 -13.42 -2.68 33.11
C ALA A 47 -12.20 -1.77 33.25
N LYS A 48 -11.63 -1.73 34.46
CA LYS A 48 -10.42 -0.96 34.73
C LYS A 48 -9.27 -1.57 33.92
N VAL A 49 -8.65 -0.78 33.05
CA VAL A 49 -7.55 -1.24 32.20
C VAL A 49 -6.49 -1.89 33.09
N PRO A 50 -6.10 -3.14 32.82
CA PRO A 50 -5.14 -3.82 33.66
C PRO A 50 -3.80 -3.11 33.57
N ARG A 51 -3.13 -2.96 34.72
CA ARG A 51 -1.89 -2.18 34.83
C ARG A 51 -0.81 -2.64 33.87
N PHE A 52 -0.74 -3.93 33.55
CA PHE A 52 0.24 -4.45 32.60
C PHE A 52 0.02 -3.91 31.18
N LEU A 53 -1.22 -3.72 30.74
CA LEU A 53 -1.54 -3.21 29.41
C LEU A 53 -1.14 -1.74 29.28
N VAL A 54 -1.36 -0.96 30.35
CA VAL A 54 -0.89 0.44 30.42
C VAL A 54 0.63 0.50 30.32
N VAL A 55 1.35 -0.33 31.07
CA VAL A 55 2.82 -0.37 31.04
C VAL A 55 3.33 -0.75 29.65
N THR A 56 2.78 -1.80 29.03
CA THR A 56 3.19 -2.20 27.68
C THR A 56 2.88 -1.13 26.64
N TYR A 57 1.72 -0.48 26.75
CA TYR A 57 1.33 0.60 25.84
C TYR A 57 2.25 1.82 25.99
N CYS A 58 2.63 2.18 27.22
CA CYS A 58 3.62 3.22 27.47
C CYS A 58 5.01 2.86 26.90
N LEU A 59 5.45 1.61 27.02
CA LEU A 59 6.71 1.16 26.42
C LEU A 59 6.69 1.23 24.89
N LEU A 60 5.60 0.81 24.26
CA LEU A 60 5.43 0.95 22.81
C LEU A 60 5.38 2.41 22.36
N ALA A 61 4.72 3.28 23.14
CA ALA A 61 4.71 4.71 22.86
C ALA A 61 6.14 5.28 22.93
N ILE A 62 6.90 4.96 23.98
CA ILE A 62 8.30 5.40 24.10
C ILE A 62 9.16 4.85 22.95
N TRP A 63 8.98 3.58 22.57
CA TRP A 63 9.68 2.99 21.44
C TRP A 63 9.31 3.69 20.12
N ALA A 64 8.04 4.00 19.90
CA ALA A 64 7.57 4.71 18.72
C ALA A 64 8.08 6.16 18.68
N PHE A 65 8.07 6.88 19.81
CA PHE A 65 8.65 8.23 19.92
C PHE A 65 10.17 8.20 19.72
N GLY A 66 10.87 7.20 20.27
CA GLY A 66 12.28 6.97 20.01
C GLY A 66 12.56 6.71 18.53
N TYR A 67 11.74 5.89 17.89
CA TYR A 67 11.81 5.64 16.45
C TYR A 67 11.51 6.91 15.65
N LEU A 68 10.58 7.78 16.06
CA LEU A 68 10.33 9.05 15.39
C LEU A 68 11.54 10.00 15.42
N ILE A 69 12.30 10.00 16.52
CA ILE A 69 13.50 10.84 16.66
C ILE A 69 14.70 10.25 15.93
N MET A 70 14.85 8.92 15.95
CA MET A 70 15.98 8.19 15.34
C MET A 70 15.72 7.72 13.91
N ALA A 71 14.50 7.80 13.41
CA ALA A 71 14.18 7.43 12.04
C ALA A 71 14.86 8.42 11.12
N VAL A 72 15.88 7.95 10.41
CA VAL A 72 16.42 8.60 9.24
C VAL A 72 15.24 8.81 8.27
N PRO A 73 14.94 10.05 7.85
CA PRO A 73 13.86 10.29 6.90
C PRO A 73 14.14 9.47 5.64
N LEU A 74 13.11 8.82 5.08
CA LEU A 74 13.23 8.02 3.85
C LEU A 74 13.82 8.81 2.67
N ASN A 75 13.73 10.15 2.71
CA ASN A 75 14.38 11.04 1.76
C ASN A 75 15.92 11.03 1.85
N GLN A 76 16.47 10.89 3.06
CA GLN A 76 17.92 10.71 3.23
C GLN A 76 18.35 9.31 2.82
N VAL A 77 17.49 8.29 2.87
CA VAL A 77 17.85 6.99 2.30
C VAL A 77 17.97 7.10 0.77
N ALA A 78 17.22 7.97 0.10
CA ALA A 78 17.41 8.24 -1.33
C ALA A 78 18.71 9.04 -1.62
N GLU A 79 19.06 9.99 -0.75
CA GLU A 79 20.27 10.82 -0.89
C GLU A 79 21.55 10.07 -0.46
N VAL A 80 21.44 9.16 0.52
CA VAL A 80 22.49 8.20 0.93
C VAL A 80 22.55 7.00 -0.04
N ALA A 81 21.46 6.66 -0.74
CA ALA A 81 21.47 5.64 -1.82
C ALA A 81 22.00 6.18 -3.16
N ALA A 82 22.32 7.46 -3.24
CA ALA A 82 22.90 8.10 -4.40
C ALA A 82 24.32 8.59 -4.11
N ASP A 83 25.07 7.88 -3.26
CA ASP A 83 26.52 8.06 -3.25
C ASP A 83 27.09 7.50 -4.56
N GLY A 84 27.42 8.40 -5.48
CA GLY A 84 27.97 8.07 -6.78
C GLY A 84 29.26 7.25 -6.69
N GLU A 85 30.07 7.45 -5.64
CA GLU A 85 31.27 6.65 -5.38
C GLU A 85 30.91 5.21 -5.04
N THR A 86 29.97 5.01 -4.11
CA THR A 86 29.48 3.68 -3.76
C THR A 86 28.90 2.97 -4.97
N ILE A 87 28.06 3.62 -5.76
CA ILE A 87 27.47 3.00 -6.96
C ILE A 87 28.55 2.66 -7.99
N PHE A 88 29.52 3.55 -8.21
CA PHE A 88 30.65 3.30 -9.10
C PHE A 88 31.46 2.07 -8.63
N SER A 89 31.74 1.97 -7.33
CA SER A 89 32.48 0.84 -6.76
C SER A 89 31.74 -0.49 -6.94
N GLN A 90 30.41 -0.48 -6.85
CA GLN A 90 29.58 -1.68 -6.94
C GLN A 90 29.31 -2.12 -8.37
N SER A 91 29.10 -1.17 -9.29
CA SER A 91 28.56 -1.45 -10.63
C SER A 91 29.52 -1.17 -11.77
N CYS A 92 30.52 -0.29 -11.58
CA CYS A 92 31.40 0.19 -12.65
C CYS A 92 32.84 -0.28 -12.49
N PHE A 93 33.34 -0.39 -11.25
CA PHE A 93 34.73 -0.72 -10.94
C PHE A 93 35.19 -2.09 -11.47
N GLY A 94 34.24 -3.02 -11.68
CA GLY A 94 34.54 -4.31 -12.31
C GLY A 94 35.09 -4.19 -13.72
N CYS A 95 34.71 -3.14 -14.45
CA CYS A 95 35.16 -2.89 -15.82
C CYS A 95 36.06 -1.66 -15.95
N HIS A 96 35.89 -0.65 -15.10
CA HIS A 96 36.58 0.64 -15.16
C HIS A 96 37.47 0.87 -13.93
N SER A 97 38.50 1.69 -14.09
CA SER A 97 39.29 2.24 -12.96
C SER A 97 38.90 3.70 -12.71
N VAL A 98 39.10 4.17 -11.48
CA VAL A 98 39.03 5.61 -11.15
C VAL A 98 40.24 6.39 -11.68
N THR A 99 41.33 5.68 -11.95
CA THR A 99 42.55 6.22 -12.56
C THR A 99 42.44 6.26 -14.09
N ASP A 100 43.54 6.55 -14.78
CA ASP A 100 43.70 6.42 -16.23
C ASP A 100 43.88 4.96 -16.71
N GLU A 101 43.99 4.00 -15.80
CA GLU A 101 44.27 2.60 -16.11
C GLU A 101 43.12 1.95 -16.92
N TYR A 102 43.50 1.26 -17.99
CA TYR A 102 42.60 0.44 -18.79
C TYR A 102 42.43 -0.95 -18.17
N LYS A 103 41.18 -1.40 -17.99
CA LYS A 103 40.84 -2.77 -17.55
C LYS A 103 40.05 -3.51 -18.62
N ILE A 104 38.72 -3.35 -18.59
CA ILE A 104 37.80 -3.81 -19.63
C ILE A 104 37.34 -2.58 -20.43
N GLY A 105 37.02 -1.51 -19.71
CA GLY A 105 36.84 -0.16 -20.22
C GLY A 105 38.03 0.74 -19.90
N PRO A 106 38.09 1.93 -20.53
CA PRO A 106 39.09 2.95 -20.22
C PRO A 106 38.94 3.50 -18.81
N GLY A 107 40.04 3.99 -18.25
CA GLY A 107 40.05 4.69 -16.97
C GLY A 107 39.22 5.98 -17.00
N MET A 108 38.58 6.31 -15.88
CA MET A 108 37.63 7.42 -15.75
C MET A 108 38.28 8.77 -15.44
N GLN A 109 39.58 8.80 -15.17
CA GLN A 109 40.29 10.04 -14.90
C GLN A 109 40.24 11.00 -16.10
N GLY A 110 39.82 12.24 -15.88
CA GLY A 110 39.68 13.26 -16.92
C GLY A 110 38.56 12.97 -17.92
N ILE A 111 37.46 12.31 -17.51
CA ILE A 111 36.36 11.96 -18.41
C ILE A 111 35.70 13.20 -19.04
N THR A 112 35.68 14.33 -18.31
CA THR A 112 35.11 15.61 -18.73
C THR A 112 35.90 16.28 -19.84
N GLU A 113 37.17 15.90 -20.04
CA GLU A 113 37.98 16.34 -21.18
C GLU A 113 37.66 15.56 -22.46
N ARG A 114 37.15 14.32 -22.30
CA ARG A 114 36.86 13.40 -23.41
C ARG A 114 35.42 13.51 -23.91
N TYR A 115 34.48 13.77 -22.99
CA TYR A 115 33.06 13.87 -23.28
C TYR A 115 32.45 15.07 -22.55
N ASN A 116 31.53 15.76 -23.22
CA ASN A 116 30.70 16.76 -22.55
C ASN A 116 29.57 16.09 -21.74
N GLU A 117 28.88 16.86 -20.89
CA GLU A 117 27.84 16.33 -20.01
C GLU A 117 26.69 15.63 -20.76
N GLU A 118 26.29 16.15 -21.93
CA GLU A 118 25.20 15.58 -22.71
C GLU A 118 25.60 14.25 -23.35
N GLU A 119 26.83 14.16 -23.85
CA GLU A 119 27.41 12.93 -24.39
C GLU A 119 27.54 11.88 -23.31
N LEU A 120 28.06 12.26 -22.14
CA LEU A 120 28.19 11.36 -21.01
C LEU A 120 26.82 10.82 -20.59
N GLN A 121 25.81 11.68 -20.51
CA GLN A 121 24.44 11.25 -20.22
C GLN A 121 23.90 10.27 -21.27
N LYS A 122 24.15 10.52 -22.57
CA LYS A 122 23.74 9.59 -23.64
C LYS A 122 24.44 8.25 -23.53
N ILE A 123 25.74 8.23 -23.21
CA ILE A 123 26.52 7.00 -23.01
C ILE A 123 25.98 6.24 -21.79
N LEU A 124 25.71 6.92 -20.68
CA LEU A 124 25.17 6.26 -19.48
C LEU A 124 23.78 5.64 -19.74
N LEU A 125 22.94 6.29 -20.53
CA LEU A 125 21.59 5.81 -20.82
C LEU A 125 21.53 4.72 -21.90
N ASN A 126 22.41 4.76 -22.90
CA ASN A 126 22.35 3.84 -24.04
C ASN A 126 23.46 2.77 -24.03
N GLY A 127 24.51 2.97 -23.24
CA GLY A 127 25.74 2.19 -23.33
C GLY A 127 26.59 2.59 -24.54
N ILE A 128 27.82 2.07 -24.59
CA ILE A 128 28.74 2.25 -25.72
C ILE A 128 29.65 1.02 -25.89
N GLY A 129 29.78 0.52 -27.11
CA GLY A 129 30.61 -0.65 -27.41
C GLY A 129 30.14 -1.88 -26.62
N THR A 130 30.97 -2.33 -25.67
CA THR A 130 30.68 -3.46 -24.77
C THR A 130 30.03 -3.03 -23.45
N MET A 131 29.98 -1.73 -23.15
CA MET A 131 29.33 -1.20 -21.95
C MET A 131 27.81 -1.23 -22.14
N PRO A 132 27.06 -1.96 -21.30
CA PRO A 132 25.60 -1.98 -21.35
C PRO A 132 25.01 -0.64 -20.90
N SER A 133 23.74 -0.42 -21.18
CA SER A 133 23.02 0.75 -20.67
C SER A 133 22.82 0.65 -19.15
N LEU A 134 23.03 1.73 -18.40
CA LEU A 134 22.85 1.72 -16.93
C LEU A 134 21.43 1.33 -16.50
N PRO A 135 20.35 1.77 -17.18
CA PRO A 135 19.00 1.28 -16.88
C PRO A 135 18.86 -0.23 -17.00
N SER A 136 19.59 -0.89 -17.91
CA SER A 136 19.56 -2.36 -18.05
C SER A 136 20.28 -3.09 -16.90
N LEU A 137 21.16 -2.39 -16.18
CA LEU A 137 21.80 -2.88 -14.95
C LEU A 137 20.94 -2.66 -13.69
N GLY A 138 19.75 -2.07 -13.84
CA GLY A 138 18.81 -1.83 -12.74
C GLY A 138 19.05 -0.52 -12.00
N LEU A 139 19.88 0.39 -12.53
CA LEU A 139 20.07 1.72 -11.95
C LEU A 139 18.90 2.64 -12.31
N ASN A 140 18.40 3.38 -11.33
CA ASN A 140 17.38 4.41 -11.54
C ASN A 140 17.99 5.76 -11.96
N THR A 141 17.14 6.71 -12.36
CA THR A 141 17.58 8.03 -12.84
C THR A 141 18.43 8.81 -11.83
N GLU A 142 18.10 8.74 -10.54
CA GLU A 142 18.85 9.46 -9.49
C GLU A 142 20.22 8.84 -9.27
N GLN A 143 20.32 7.51 -9.29
CA GLN A 143 21.59 6.79 -9.21
C GLN A 143 22.47 7.10 -10.42
N ILE A 144 21.90 7.14 -11.63
CA ILE A 144 22.63 7.51 -12.85
C ILE A 144 23.15 8.94 -12.75
N LYS A 145 22.33 9.86 -12.24
CA LYS A 145 22.74 11.26 -12.03
C LYS A 145 23.88 11.37 -11.02
N ALA A 146 23.78 10.69 -9.88
CA ALA A 146 24.82 10.69 -8.86
C ALA A 146 26.15 10.10 -9.37
N VAL A 147 26.11 9.00 -10.12
CA VAL A 147 27.32 8.44 -10.75
C VAL A 147 27.89 9.42 -11.77
N LYS A 148 27.06 10.06 -12.59
CA LYS A 148 27.52 11.08 -13.55
C LYS A 148 28.25 12.22 -12.84
N GLU A 149 27.69 12.71 -11.73
CA GLU A 149 28.32 13.76 -10.93
C GLU A 149 29.65 13.29 -10.34
N TYR A 150 29.70 12.09 -9.74
CA TYR A 150 30.94 11.53 -9.20
C TYR A 150 32.04 11.39 -10.25
N ILE A 151 31.76 10.73 -11.38
CA ILE A 151 32.78 10.53 -12.42
C ILE A 151 33.22 11.84 -13.07
N SER A 152 32.38 12.88 -13.07
CA SER A 152 32.75 14.20 -13.59
C SER A 152 33.77 14.92 -12.70
N THR A 153 33.98 14.46 -11.47
CA THR A 153 35.02 14.97 -10.55
C THR A 153 36.37 14.26 -10.67
N LEU A 154 36.44 13.17 -11.45
CA LEU A 154 37.65 12.37 -11.70
C LEU A 154 38.46 12.91 -12.88
#